data_AF-A0A7K6M1E4-F1
#
_entry.id   AF-A0A7K6M1E4-F1
#
_cell.length_a   1.000
_cell.length_b   1.000
_cell.length_c   1.000
_cell.angle_alpha   90.00
_cell.angle_beta   90.00
_cell.angle_gamma   90.00
#
_symmetry.space_group_name_H-M   'P 1'
#
loop_
_entity.id
_entity.type
_entity.pdbx_description
1 polymer ?
#
loop_
_entity_poly.entity_id
_entity_poly.type
_entity_poly.pdbx_seq_one_letter_code
_entity_poly.pdbx_strand_id
1 'polypeptide(L)' 'KEASVMKDPFTPDKDKFLTTGSLCSLCSRAVCVGTDCSLFYSKSFCLPCVKENLKAFPLEIEEDTDKRKPQQKSCKKKKR' A
#
# COMPACT_ATOMS: atom_id res chain seq x y z
N LYS A 1 37.47 7.35 -22.22
CA LYS A 1 36.01 7.15 -22.46
C LYS A 1 35.30 7.55 -21.18
N GLU A 2 34.61 8.69 -21.20
CA GLU A 2 33.83 9.13 -20.05
C GLU A 2 32.43 8.55 -20.18
N ALA A 3 32.07 7.63 -19.29
CA ALA A 3 30.74 7.06 -19.25
C ALA A 3 29.85 8.01 -18.45
N SER A 4 28.91 8.68 -19.11
CA SER A 4 27.88 9.47 -18.43
C SER A 4 26.89 8.51 -17.77
N VAL A 5 26.91 8.47 -16.44
CA VAL A 5 25.94 7.71 -15.65
C VAL A 5 24.66 8.52 -15.59
N MET A 6 23.68 8.18 -16.43
CA MET A 6 22.34 8.75 -16.32
C MET A 6 21.71 8.21 -15.04
N LYS A 7 21.71 9.05 -14.00
CA LYS A 7 20.95 8.78 -12.77
C LYS A 7 19.48 8.89 -13.14
N ASP A 8 18.74 7.80 -13.00
CA ASP A 8 17.30 7.77 -13.23
C ASP A 8 16.61 8.88 -12.41
N PRO A 9 16.00 9.89 -13.05
CA PRO A 9 15.41 11.04 -12.34
C PRO A 9 14.13 10.66 -11.58
N PHE A 10 13.61 9.45 -11.78
CA PHE A 10 12.44 8.92 -11.10
C PHE A 10 12.78 8.20 -9.79
N THR A 11 14.07 8.00 -9.50
CA THR A 11 14.58 7.37 -8.27
C THR A 11 15.71 8.21 -7.64
N PRO A 12 15.38 9.33 -6.96
CA PRO A 12 16.38 10.07 -6.18
C PRO A 12 16.91 9.28 -4.96
N ASP A 13 16.24 8.19 -4.59
CA ASP A 13 16.54 7.31 -3.45
C ASP A 13 16.47 5.86 -3.96
N LYS A 14 17.58 5.13 -3.89
CA LYS A 14 17.80 3.83 -4.57
C LYS A 14 16.89 2.68 -4.08
N ASP A 15 16.00 2.95 -3.14
CA ASP A 15 15.16 1.96 -2.45
C ASP A 15 13.65 2.25 -2.57
N LYS A 16 13.25 3.19 -3.41
CA LYS A 16 11.83 3.56 -3.60
C LYS A 16 11.37 3.21 -5.00
N PHE A 17 10.85 2.00 -5.15
CA PHE A 17 10.04 1.66 -6.31
C PHE A 17 8.81 2.57 -6.31
N LEU A 18 8.60 3.31 -7.40
CA LEU A 18 7.37 4.05 -7.64
C LEU A 18 6.24 3.03 -7.87
N THR A 19 5.64 2.50 -6.82
CA THR A 19 4.44 1.67 -6.97
C THR A 19 3.26 2.62 -7.16
N THR A 20 2.82 2.81 -8.41
CA THR A 20 1.54 3.46 -8.71
C THR A 20 0.46 2.67 -7.98
N GLY A 21 -0.10 3.28 -6.94
CA GLY A 21 -1.09 2.66 -6.07
C GLY A 21 -2.47 2.54 -6.73
N SER A 22 -3.33 1.72 -6.13
CA SER A 22 -4.77 1.70 -6.44
C SER A 22 -5.53 2.68 -5.53
N LEU A 23 -6.83 2.88 -5.79
CA LEU A 23 -7.69 3.69 -4.92
C LEU A 23 -8.49 2.80 -3.98
N CYS A 24 -8.58 3.20 -2.72
CA CYS A 24 -9.49 2.57 -1.78
C CYS A 24 -10.94 2.78 -2.24
N SER A 25 -11.73 1.72 -2.36
CA SER A 25 -13.12 1.84 -2.82
C SER A 25 -14.09 2.47 -1.82
N LEU A 26 -13.66 2.62 -0.56
CA LEU A 26 -14.49 3.26 0.49
C LEU A 26 -14.17 4.75 0.66
N CYS A 27 -12.90 5.14 0.59
CA CYS A 27 -12.46 6.52 0.88
C CYS A 27 -11.72 7.20 -0.28
N SER A 28 -11.58 6.52 -1.43
CA SER A 28 -10.87 6.98 -2.63
C SER A 28 -9.42 7.42 -2.39
N ARG A 29 -8.82 7.02 -1.25
CA ARG A 29 -7.42 7.32 -0.96
C ARG A 29 -6.52 6.41 -1.79
N ALA A 30 -5.45 6.98 -2.34
CA ALA A 30 -4.38 6.20 -2.94
C ALA A 30 -3.72 5.27 -1.90
N VAL A 31 -3.61 3.99 -2.25
CA VAL A 31 -3.00 2.92 -1.44
C VAL A 31 -2.02 2.13 -2.30
N CYS A 32 -0.91 1.67 -1.73
CA CYS A 32 0.04 0.85 -2.48
C CYS A 32 -0.61 -0.51 -2.81
N VAL A 33 -0.27 -1.08 -3.97
CA VAL A 33 -0.78 -2.40 -4.42
C VAL A 33 -0.19 -3.56 -3.59
N GLY A 34 0.79 -3.28 -2.72
CA GLY A 34 1.34 -4.26 -1.80
C GLY A 34 0.32 -4.70 -0.75
N THR A 35 0.32 -6.00 -0.46
CA THR A 35 -0.49 -6.64 0.58
C THR A 35 -0.26 -6.00 1.94
N ASP A 36 0.93 -5.46 2.23
CA ASP A 36 1.20 -4.79 3.50
C ASP A 36 0.53 -3.41 3.65
N CYS A 37 -0.01 -2.85 2.56
CA CYS A 37 -0.55 -1.49 2.52
C CYS A 37 -2.04 -1.43 2.18
N SER A 38 -2.54 -2.40 1.41
CA SER A 38 -3.93 -2.52 1.03
C SER A 38 -4.38 -3.97 1.01
N LEU A 39 -5.70 -4.17 1.08
CA LEU A 39 -6.32 -5.47 0.90
C LEU A 39 -7.10 -5.46 -0.41
N PHE A 40 -6.89 -6.48 -1.24
CA PHE A 40 -7.66 -6.72 -2.44
C PHE A 40 -8.56 -7.94 -2.23
N TYR A 41 -9.85 -7.78 -2.48
CA TYR A 41 -10.82 -8.88 -2.52
C TYR A 41 -11.61 -8.82 -3.84
N SER A 42 -12.66 -8.00 -3.89
CA SER A 42 -13.33 -7.62 -5.15
C SER A 42 -12.83 -6.27 -5.67
N LYS A 43 -12.36 -5.41 -4.75
CA LYS A 43 -11.76 -4.10 -5.02
C LYS A 43 -10.64 -3.86 -4.00
N SER A 44 -9.84 -2.81 -4.19
CA SER A 44 -8.81 -2.43 -3.22
C SER A 44 -9.39 -1.59 -2.08
N PHE A 45 -8.98 -1.93 -0.86
CA PHE A 45 -9.38 -1.22 0.36
C PHE A 45 -8.16 -0.84 1.19
N CYS A 46 -8.25 0.33 1.81
CA CYS A 46 -7.24 0.79 2.76
C CYS A 46 -7.32 -0.03 4.05
N LEU A 47 -6.19 -0.38 4.67
CA LEU A 47 -6.20 -1.14 5.92
C LEU A 47 -7.08 -0.50 7.03
N PRO A 48 -7.12 0.83 7.23
CA PRO A 48 -8.07 1.46 8.14
C PRO A 48 -9.53 1.13 7.79
N CYS A 49 -9.88 1.25 6.51
CA CYS A 49 -11.21 1.03 5.99
C CYS A 49 -11.66 -0.43 6.19
N VAL A 50 -10.73 -1.38 6.02
CA VAL A 50 -10.96 -2.79 6.31
C VAL A 50 -11.22 -2.99 7.80
N LYS A 51 -10.39 -2.43 8.68
CA LYS A 51 -10.54 -2.52 10.14
C LYS A 51 -11.86 -1.94 10.67
N GLU A 52 -12.29 -0.81 10.11
CA GLU A 52 -13.55 -0.17 10.49
C GLU A 52 -14.79 -0.96 10.01
N ASN A 53 -14.64 -1.73 8.92
CA ASN A 53 -15.73 -2.45 8.29
C ASN A 53 -15.54 -3.98 8.33
N LEU A 54 -14.74 -4.52 9.27
CA LEU A 54 -14.37 -5.96 9.29
C LEU A 54 -15.60 -6.88 9.18
N LYS A 55 -16.64 -6.56 9.95
CA LYS A 55 -17.89 -7.32 10.00
C LYS A 55 -18.69 -7.35 8.69
N ALA A 56 -18.38 -6.45 7.75
CA ALA A 56 -18.98 -6.42 6.43
C ALA A 56 -18.19 -7.26 5.40
N PHE A 57 -16.99 -7.70 5.76
CA PHE A 57 -16.18 -8.60 4.94
C PHE A 57 -16.44 -10.07 5.32
N PRO A 58 -16.21 -11.02 4.39
CA PRO A 58 -16.27 -12.45 4.68
C PRO A 58 -15.27 -12.84 5.79
N LEU A 59 -15.58 -13.92 6.54
CA LEU A 59 -14.74 -14.43 7.64
C LEU A 59 -13.27 -14.63 7.26
N GLU A 60 -13.01 -15.04 6.02
CA GLU A 60 -11.66 -15.25 5.48
C GLU A 60 -10.80 -13.97 5.56
N ILE A 61 -11.41 -12.80 5.36
CA ILE A 61 -10.73 -11.50 5.45
C ILE A 61 -10.54 -11.07 6.89
N GLU A 62 -11.53 -11.35 7.75
CA GLU A 62 -11.43 -11.05 9.17
C GLU A 62 -10.22 -11.78 9.79
N GLU A 63 -10.09 -13.08 9.50
CA GLU A 63 -8.96 -13.91 9.94
C GLU A 63 -7.61 -13.44 9.38
N ASP A 64 -7.56 -13.04 8.11
CA ASP A 64 -6.33 -12.58 7.48
C ASP A 64 -5.84 -11.28 8.14
N THR A 65 -6.74 -10.33 8.44
CA THR A 65 -6.37 -9.07 9.12
C THR A 65 -5.86 -9.25 10.55
N ASP A 66 -6.32 -10.26 11.28
CA ASP A 66 -5.87 -10.55 12.64
C ASP A 66 -4.43 -11.12 12.65
N LYS A 67 -4.10 -11.93 11.65
CA LYS A 67 -2.77 -12.56 11.49
C LYS A 67 -1.70 -11.58 10.99
N ARG A 68 -2.08 -10.40 10.47
CA ARG A 68 -1.12 -9.37 10.02
C ARG A 68 -0.49 -8.62 11.19
N LYS A 69 0.47 -9.27 11.84
CA LYS A 69 1.40 -8.60 12.76
C LYS A 69 2.18 -7.51 11.99
N PRO A 70 2.29 -6.27 12.51
CA PRO A 70 2.91 -5.17 11.78
C PRO A 70 4.41 -5.42 11.65
N GLN A 71 4.87 -5.99 10.54
CA GLN A 71 6.26 -5.78 10.11
C GLN A 71 6.32 -4.36 9.56
N GLN A 72 6.64 -3.43 10.47
CA GLN A 72 6.76 -2.01 10.18
C GLN A 72 7.86 -1.78 9.14
N LYS A 73 7.47 -1.61 7.87
CA LYS A 73 8.26 -0.85 6.90
C LYS A 73 7.42 0.35 6.45
N SER A 74 7.50 1.39 7.28
CA SER A 74 7.14 2.79 7.06
C SER A 74 6.52 3.15 5.70
N CYS A 75 5.19 3.17 5.61
CA CYS A 75 4.47 4.04 4.67
C CYS A 75 4.13 5.36 5.37
N LYS A 76 5.12 6.25 5.51
CA LYS A 76 4.90 7.61 6.07
C LYS A 76 3.95 8.37 5.14
N LYS A 77 2.73 8.62 5.62
CA LYS A 77 1.81 9.63 5.05
C LYS A 77 2.52 10.98 5.09
N LYS A 78 3.03 11.48 3.96
CA LYS A 78 3.28 12.90 3.83
C LYS A 78 1.92 13.57 3.59
N LYS A 79 1.42 14.28 4.62
CA LYS A 79 0.48 15.38 4.41
C LYS A 79 1.24 16.46 3.65
N ARG A 80 0.61 17.01 2.62
CA ARG A 80 1.07 18.20 1.90
C ARG A 80 1.20 19.37 2.85
#